data_AF-C6RDY4-F1
#
_entry.id   AF-C6RDY4-F1
#
_cell.length_a   1.000
_cell.length_b   1.000
_cell.length_c   1.000
_cell.angle_alpha   90.00
_cell.angle_beta   90.00
_cell.angle_gamma   90.00
#
_symmetry.space_group_name_H-M   'P 1'
#
loop_
_entity.id
_entity.type
_entity.pdbx_description
1 polymer ?
#
loop_
_entity_poly.entity_id
_entity_poly.type
_entity_poly.pdbx_seq_one_letter_code
_entity_poly.pdbx_strand_id
1 'polypeptide(L)'
;ELSKYVTQEEIDDFAFRYWDIDKQIKDDAFAENFRKLLKSKQTDQILKFMQDNNISVEHKLIYGTTPIMYSSFFDDENTTKEFIKLGANIRQKDNFGLSPLAYAIENNSTKTR
;
A
#
# COMPACT_ATOMS: atom_id res chain seq x y z
N GLU A 1 -33.93 -10.44 0.51
CA GLU A 1 -32.71 -9.85 1.09
C GLU A 1 -31.60 -10.87 1.11
N LEU A 2 -30.41 -10.49 0.64
CA LEU A 2 -29.24 -11.37 0.48
C LEU A 2 -28.50 -11.65 1.80
N SER A 3 -28.97 -11.08 2.91
CA SER A 3 -28.49 -11.25 4.30
C SER A 3 -28.68 -12.67 4.88
N LYS A 4 -29.20 -13.60 4.09
CA LYS A 4 -29.49 -14.99 4.48
C LYS A 4 -28.48 -16.01 3.92
N TYR A 5 -27.44 -15.56 3.22
CA TYR A 5 -26.43 -16.43 2.60
C TYR A 5 -24.97 -16.07 2.86
N VAL A 6 -24.68 -14.92 3.50
CA VAL A 6 -23.33 -14.52 3.94
C VAL A 6 -23.47 -13.69 5.21
N THR A 7 -22.73 -13.97 6.28
CA THR A 7 -22.78 -13.19 7.52
C THR A 7 -21.93 -11.91 7.39
N GLN A 8 -22.31 -10.84 8.08
CA GLN A 8 -21.43 -9.65 8.22
C GLN A 8 -20.05 -10.03 8.82
N GLU A 9 -20.00 -11.16 9.52
CA GLU A 9 -18.83 -11.80 10.08
C GLU A 9 -17.89 -12.39 9.01
N GLU A 10 -18.43 -12.95 7.91
CA GLU A 10 -17.69 -13.37 6.69
C GLU A 10 -17.20 -12.16 5.85
N ILE A 11 -17.89 -11.02 5.96
CA ILE A 11 -17.51 -9.74 5.33
C ILE A 11 -16.37 -9.05 6.11
N ASP A 12 -16.29 -9.29 7.41
CA ASP A 12 -15.19 -8.88 8.29
C ASP A 12 -14.10 -9.96 8.44
N ASP A 13 -14.22 -11.07 7.71
CA ASP A 13 -13.45 -12.28 7.97
C ASP A 13 -12.00 -12.15 7.49
N PHE A 14 -11.14 -12.17 8.50
CA PHE A 14 -9.76 -12.58 8.51
C PHE A 14 -8.69 -11.73 7.82
N ALA A 15 -8.86 -11.33 6.56
CA ALA A 15 -7.78 -10.65 5.83
C ALA A 15 -7.52 -9.22 6.32
N PHE A 16 -8.55 -8.53 6.82
CA PHE A 16 -8.51 -7.08 7.10
C PHE A 16 -8.18 -6.68 8.54
N ARG A 17 -8.31 -7.57 9.55
CA ARG A 17 -8.10 -7.21 10.98
C ARG A 17 -6.64 -7.25 11.44
N TYR A 18 -5.75 -7.82 10.64
CA TYR A 18 -4.36 -8.12 11.03
C TYR A 18 -3.34 -7.79 9.93
N TRP A 19 -3.74 -6.93 9.00
CA TRP A 19 -2.98 -6.66 7.79
C TRP A 19 -2.09 -5.44 8.04
N ASP A 20 -0.88 -5.70 8.52
CA ASP A 20 0.22 -4.74 8.36
C ASP A 20 0.78 -5.00 6.95
N ILE A 21 0.91 -3.94 6.16
CA ILE A 21 1.46 -3.99 4.78
C ILE A 21 2.80 -4.73 4.70
N ASP A 22 3.53 -4.83 5.82
CA ASP A 22 4.81 -5.53 5.91
C ASP A 22 4.80 -6.83 6.73
N LYS A 23 3.63 -7.31 7.16
CA LYS A 23 3.55 -8.50 8.03
C LYS A 23 4.11 -9.74 7.34
N GLN A 24 5.13 -10.34 7.96
CA GLN A 24 5.76 -11.60 7.52
C GLN A 24 6.35 -11.54 6.10
N ILE A 25 6.71 -10.34 5.61
CA ILE A 25 7.47 -10.23 4.36
C ILE A 25 8.88 -10.77 4.57
N LYS A 26 9.30 -11.66 3.67
CA LYS A 26 10.69 -12.05 3.50
C LYS A 26 11.09 -11.74 2.06
N ASP A 27 11.96 -10.75 1.90
CA ASP A 27 12.49 -10.37 0.60
C ASP A 27 13.95 -9.94 0.67
N ASP A 28 14.49 -9.53 -0.47
CA ASP A 28 15.87 -9.10 -0.58
C ASP A 28 16.11 -7.73 0.07
N ALA A 29 17.39 -7.43 0.32
CA ALA A 29 17.80 -6.20 0.97
C ALA A 29 17.38 -4.94 0.20
N PHE A 30 17.21 -5.03 -1.12
CA PHE A 30 16.80 -3.91 -1.93
C PHE A 30 15.32 -3.58 -1.69
N ALA A 31 14.44 -4.58 -1.79
CA ALA A 31 13.03 -4.42 -1.52
C ALA A 31 12.79 -3.95 -0.09
N GLU A 32 13.50 -4.53 0.88
CA GLU A 32 13.44 -4.14 2.29
C GLU A 32 13.79 -2.65 2.49
N ASN A 33 14.92 -2.22 1.91
CA ASN A 33 15.34 -0.83 1.98
C ASN A 33 14.33 0.12 1.33
N PHE A 34 13.79 -0.27 0.17
CA PHE A 34 12.82 0.56 -0.53
C PHE A 34 11.52 0.74 0.28
N ARG A 35 11.02 -0.33 0.91
CA ARG A 35 9.87 -0.24 1.82
C ARG A 35 10.14 0.65 3.02
N LYS A 36 11.29 0.49 3.69
CA LYS A 36 11.67 1.35 4.82
C LYS A 36 11.65 2.82 4.41
N LEU A 37 12.11 3.12 3.20
CA LEU A 37 12.11 4.47 2.67
C LEU A 37 10.68 4.99 2.43
N LEU A 38 9.81 4.18 1.80
CA LEU A 38 8.39 4.50 1.61
C LEU A 38 7.66 4.76 2.94
N LYS A 39 7.99 4.01 3.99
CA LYS A 39 7.47 4.24 5.36
C LYS A 39 7.94 5.54 5.99
N SER A 40 9.12 6.02 5.62
CA SER A 40 9.72 7.21 6.22
C SER A 40 9.02 8.52 5.81
N LYS A 41 8.19 8.48 4.76
CA LYS A 41 7.48 9.63 4.18
C LYS A 41 8.37 10.76 3.65
N GLN A 42 9.66 10.49 3.47
CA GLN A 42 10.62 11.46 2.94
C GLN A 42 10.55 11.48 1.42
N THR A 43 9.54 12.19 0.87
CA THR A 43 9.23 12.21 -0.57
C THR A 43 10.45 12.44 -1.45
N ASP A 44 11.29 13.43 -1.15
CA ASP A 44 12.49 13.73 -1.93
C ASP A 44 13.49 12.56 -1.97
N GLN A 45 13.67 11.88 -0.84
CA GLN A 45 14.57 10.72 -0.77
C GLN A 45 13.97 9.52 -1.49
N ILE A 46 12.66 9.30 -1.38
CA ILE A 46 11.94 8.24 -2.10
C ILE A 46 12.10 8.45 -3.61
N LEU A 47 11.81 9.65 -4.11
CA LEU A 47 11.91 9.99 -5.52
C LEU A 47 13.34 9.88 -6.04
N LYS A 48 14.32 10.35 -5.26
CA LYS A 48 15.73 10.20 -5.58
C LYS A 48 16.15 8.73 -5.65
N PHE A 49 15.77 7.92 -4.67
CA PHE A 49 16.07 6.48 -4.68
C PHE A 49 15.45 5.78 -5.89
N MET A 50 14.21 6.12 -6.25
CA MET A 50 13.56 5.61 -7.45
C MET A 50 14.34 5.99 -8.71
N GLN A 51 14.76 7.25 -8.83
CA GLN A 51 15.54 7.72 -9.97
C GLN A 51 16.91 7.03 -10.07
N ASP A 52 17.66 6.99 -8.97
CA ASP A 52 19.01 6.42 -8.91
C ASP A 52 19.02 4.92 -9.24
N ASN A 53 17.92 4.22 -8.98
CA ASN A 53 17.76 2.78 -9.23
C ASN A 53 16.87 2.46 -10.44
N ASN A 54 16.47 3.46 -11.24
CA ASN A 54 15.61 3.31 -12.41
C ASN A 54 14.28 2.57 -12.12
N ILE A 55 13.63 2.91 -11.00
CA ILE A 55 12.37 2.37 -10.52
C ILE A 55 11.22 3.31 -10.91
N SER A 56 10.16 2.77 -11.51
CA SER A 56 8.94 3.53 -11.80
C SER A 56 7.99 3.59 -10.59
N VAL A 57 7.08 4.56 -10.57
CA VAL A 57 5.99 4.62 -9.55
C VAL A 57 5.03 3.43 -9.58
N GLU A 58 5.04 2.65 -10.66
CA GLU A 58 4.27 1.40 -10.84
C GLU A 58 5.06 0.15 -10.44
N HIS A 59 6.28 0.30 -9.89
CA HIS A 59 7.11 -0.84 -9.52
C HIS A 59 6.38 -1.71 -8.50
N LYS A 60 6.33 -3.02 -8.76
CA LYS A 60 5.70 -3.97 -7.85
C LYS A 60 6.69 -4.38 -6.79
N LEU A 61 6.36 -4.08 -5.54
CA LEU A 61 6.99 -4.67 -4.37
C LEU A 61 6.35 -6.05 -4.10
N ILE A 62 6.44 -6.53 -2.86
CA ILE A 62 5.97 -7.85 -2.47
C ILE A 62 4.45 -7.93 -2.55
N TYR A 63 3.96 -9.11 -2.94
CA TYR A 63 2.54 -9.38 -3.19
C TYR A 63 1.89 -8.44 -4.21
N GLY A 64 2.68 -7.83 -5.10
CA GLY A 64 2.15 -6.92 -6.13
C GLY A 64 1.74 -5.56 -5.60
N THR A 65 2.13 -5.22 -4.36
CA THR A 65 1.96 -3.87 -3.82
C THR A 65 2.75 -2.85 -4.62
N THR A 66 2.32 -1.58 -4.58
CA THR A 66 2.94 -0.48 -5.31
C THR A 66 3.35 0.65 -4.36
N PRO A 67 4.28 1.54 -4.75
CA PRO A 67 4.65 2.70 -3.95
C PRO A 67 3.46 3.52 -3.46
N ILE A 68 2.44 3.72 -4.30
CA ILE A 68 1.24 4.47 -3.93
C ILE A 68 0.37 3.74 -2.91
N MET A 69 0.37 2.39 -2.88
CA MET A 69 -0.29 1.62 -1.83
C MET A 69 0.40 1.85 -0.47
N TYR A 70 1.74 1.94 -0.45
CA TYR A 70 2.49 2.31 0.76
C TYR A 70 2.14 3.72 1.24
N SER A 71 2.24 4.73 0.37
CA SER A 71 1.93 6.11 0.78
C SER A 71 0.46 6.28 1.21
N SER A 72 -0.46 5.52 0.60
CA SER A 72 -1.87 5.47 1.00
C SER A 72 -2.06 4.87 2.39
N PHE A 73 -1.45 3.71 2.67
CA PHE A 73 -1.54 3.05 3.97
C PHE A 73 -0.94 3.90 5.08
N PHE A 74 0.19 4.56 4.83
CA PHE A 74 0.82 5.38 5.85
C PHE A 74 0.22 6.77 6.00
N ASP A 75 -0.80 7.15 5.23
CA ASP A 75 -1.37 8.51 5.23
C ASP A 75 -0.26 9.56 4.96
N ASP A 76 0.45 9.35 3.84
CA ASP A 76 1.45 10.25 3.30
C ASP A 76 0.89 10.96 2.05
N GLU A 77 0.16 12.04 2.31
CA GLU A 77 -0.50 12.82 1.26
C GLU A 77 0.50 13.44 0.28
N ASN A 78 1.68 13.88 0.76
CA ASN A 78 2.67 14.54 -0.08
C ASN A 78 3.26 13.58 -1.12
N THR A 79 3.76 12.43 -0.65
CA THR A 79 4.30 11.40 -1.55
C THR A 79 3.22 10.85 -2.48
N THR A 80 2.00 10.66 -1.98
CA THR A 80 0.86 10.21 -2.81
C THR A 80 0.58 11.17 -3.96
N LYS A 81 0.56 12.48 -3.70
CA LYS A 81 0.36 13.50 -4.75
C LYS A 81 1.46 13.46 -5.80
N GLU A 82 2.71 13.32 -5.39
CA GLU A 82 3.84 13.20 -6.34
C GLU A 82 3.74 11.94 -7.19
N PHE A 83 3.40 10.79 -6.60
CA PHE A 83 3.19 9.56 -7.36
C PHE A 83 2.05 9.69 -8.37
N ILE A 84 0.95 10.35 -8.02
CA ILE A 84 -0.16 10.62 -8.96
C ILE A 84 0.32 11.51 -10.13
N LYS A 85 1.09 12.57 -9.86
CA LYS A 85 1.66 13.43 -10.90
C LYS A 85 2.58 12.65 -11.86
N LEU A 86 3.30 11.67 -11.32
CA LEU A 86 4.17 10.77 -12.09
C LEU A 86 3.41 9.64 -12.82
N GLY A 87 2.08 9.63 -12.74
CA GLY A 87 1.22 8.70 -13.49
C GLY A 87 0.90 7.40 -12.76
N ALA A 88 1.01 7.36 -11.43
CA ALA A 88 0.68 6.17 -10.66
C ALA A 88 -0.80 5.74 -10.84
N ASN A 89 -1.04 4.46 -11.05
CA ASN A 89 -2.37 3.90 -11.24
C ASN A 89 -3.09 3.74 -9.90
N ILE A 90 -3.91 4.72 -9.56
CA ILE A 90 -4.72 4.73 -8.32
C ILE A 90 -5.76 3.59 -8.23
N ARG A 91 -5.97 2.83 -9.32
CA ARG A 91 -6.91 1.71 -9.39
C ARG A 91 -6.21 0.35 -9.48
N GLN A 92 -4.88 0.31 -9.52
CA GLN A 92 -4.15 -0.96 -9.56
C GLN A 92 -4.52 -1.80 -8.33
N LYS A 93 -4.62 -3.10 -8.52
CA LYS A 93 -4.84 -4.06 -7.45
C LYS A 93 -3.56 -4.88 -7.22
N ASP A 94 -3.28 -5.15 -5.96
CA ASP A 94 -2.25 -6.11 -5.56
C ASP A 94 -2.74 -7.56 -5.75
N ASN A 95 -1.95 -8.53 -5.28
CA ASN A 95 -2.29 -9.96 -5.38
C ASN A 95 -3.45 -10.38 -4.47
N PHE A 96 -3.87 -9.53 -3.52
CA PHE A 96 -5.04 -9.73 -2.66
C PHE A 96 -6.28 -9.02 -3.18
N GLY A 97 -6.18 -8.33 -4.33
CA GLY A 97 -7.28 -7.57 -4.92
C GLY A 97 -7.51 -6.19 -4.30
N LEU A 98 -6.60 -5.74 -3.44
CA LEU A 98 -6.68 -4.47 -2.73
C LEU A 98 -6.07 -3.34 -3.57
N SER A 99 -6.74 -2.18 -3.56
CA SER A 99 -6.32 -0.97 -4.31
C SER A 99 -5.72 0.09 -3.38
N PRO A 100 -4.99 1.10 -3.87
CA PRO A 100 -4.48 2.19 -3.03
C PRO A 100 -5.55 2.82 -2.13
N LEU A 101 -6.78 2.97 -2.64
CA LEU A 101 -7.90 3.46 -1.86
C LEU A 101 -8.29 2.51 -0.72
N ALA A 102 -8.25 1.19 -0.93
CA ALA A 102 -8.52 0.21 0.12
C ALA A 102 -7.49 0.32 1.26
N TYR A 103 -6.23 0.55 0.92
CA TYR A 103 -5.13 0.78 1.87
C TYR A 103 -5.34 2.08 2.68
N ALA A 104 -5.79 3.16 2.04
CA ALA A 104 -6.09 4.42 2.73
C ALA A 104 -7.27 4.31 3.70
N ILE A 105 -8.33 3.59 3.31
CA ILE A 105 -9.52 3.39 4.15
C ILE A 105 -9.17 2.61 5.41
N GLU A 106 -8.40 1.54 5.28
CA GLU A 106 -8.11 0.65 6.41
C GLU A 106 -7.22 1.33 7.47
N ASN A 107 -6.24 2.15 7.09
CA ASN A 107 -5.50 2.97 8.05
C ASN A 107 -6.41 3.92 8.85
N ASN A 108 -7.45 4.47 8.22
CA ASN A 108 -8.40 5.33 8.92
C ASN A 108 -9.29 4.53 9.90
N SER A 109 -9.64 3.29 9.54
CA SER A 109 -10.38 2.36 10.41
C SER A 109 -9.55 1.82 11.58
N THR A 110 -8.22 1.70 11.45
CA THR A 110 -7.33 1.27 12.53
C THR A 110 -6.93 2.43 13.46
N LYS A 111 -6.88 3.68 12.98
CA LYS A 111 -6.66 4.89 13.79
C LYS A 111 -7.84 5.26 14.71
N THR A 112 -9.06 4.81 14.39
CA THR A 112 -10.29 5.14 15.14
C THR A 112 -10.64 4.13 16.25
N ARG A 113 -9.70 3.23 16.60
CA ARG A 113 -9.82 2.30 17.73
C ARG A 113 -8.95 2.69 18.91
#